data_AF-A0A972DXA1-F1
#
_entry.id   AF-A0A972DXA1-F1
#
_cell.length_a   1.000
_cell.length_b   1.000
_cell.length_c   1.000
_cell.angle_alpha   90.00
_cell.angle_beta   90.00
_cell.angle_gamma   90.00
#
_symmetry.space_group_name_H-M   'P 1'
#
loop_
_entity.id
_entity.type
_entity.pdbx_description
1 polymer ?
#
loop_
_entity_poly.entity_id
_entity_poly.type
_entity_poly.pdbx_seq_one_letter_code
_entity_poly.pdbx_strand_id
1 'polypeptide(L)'
;MAAKRKRARRCSKGGAGACDPSERRCSNCLFAIPPSKEQWVVWMVTRWPPPMSCFNHPDSPGERRDVRGTGTCRNWRPRRQVSPRQPPPEPPNDEIRYIPLTRGKFAIVDAADYERINRYRWTACPCADGGFYARRSVHGGTVLMHREIMNAPKGMVVDHIDCNRLDNRQANLRVCTPQQNEFNKRPRSGRSRFKGVYPHRDKWQAAIKHNGKTHHLGIFDDDVEAAKARDRKAFELQGEFAYLNFPDEIDR
;
A
#
# COMPACT_ATOMS: atom_id res chain seq x y z
N MET A 1 33.71 1.72 -20.04
CA MET A 1 32.34 2.05 -19.57
C MET A 1 31.74 0.85 -18.86
N ALA A 2 31.51 0.93 -17.54
CA ALA A 2 31.06 -0.20 -16.73
C ALA A 2 29.54 -0.40 -16.82
N ALA A 3 29.11 -1.53 -17.40
CA ALA A 3 27.71 -1.93 -17.40
C ALA A 3 27.25 -2.23 -15.96
N LYS A 4 26.38 -1.37 -15.41
CA LYS A 4 25.74 -1.58 -14.11
C LYS A 4 24.95 -2.90 -14.15
N ARG A 5 25.52 -3.97 -13.61
CA ARG A 5 24.83 -5.22 -13.29
C ARG A 5 23.66 -4.88 -12.36
N LYS A 6 22.43 -4.92 -12.89
CA LYS A 6 21.22 -4.91 -12.05
C LYS A 6 21.27 -6.16 -11.17
N ARG A 7 21.67 -6.00 -9.90
CA ARG A 7 21.55 -7.04 -8.89
C ARG A 7 20.07 -7.45 -8.85
N ALA A 8 19.78 -8.67 -9.29
CA ALA A 8 18.49 -9.28 -9.07
C ALA A 8 18.22 -9.29 -7.57
N ARG A 9 17.17 -8.56 -7.15
CA ARG A 9 16.68 -8.62 -5.77
C ARG A 9 16.32 -10.09 -5.48
N ARG A 10 16.98 -10.70 -4.49
CA ARG A 10 16.56 -11.98 -3.90
C ARG A 10 15.10 -11.83 -3.48
N CYS A 11 14.17 -12.41 -4.25
CA CYS A 11 12.80 -12.59 -3.77
C CYS A 11 12.83 -13.70 -2.72
N SER A 12 12.26 -13.40 -1.57
CA SER A 12 12.00 -14.34 -0.49
C SER A 12 11.22 -15.54 -1.01
N LYS A 13 11.61 -16.73 -0.54
CA LYS A 13 10.95 -18.01 -0.78
C LYS A 13 9.49 -17.91 -0.31
N GLY A 14 8.54 -18.00 -1.22
CA GLY A 14 7.11 -18.04 -0.89
C GLY A 14 6.34 -18.79 -1.96
N GLY A 15 5.83 -19.97 -1.58
CA GLY A 15 4.80 -20.73 -2.28
C GLY A 15 5.21 -21.42 -3.58
N ALA A 16 5.85 -22.58 -3.49
CA ALA A 16 5.91 -23.52 -4.61
C ALA A 16 4.54 -24.22 -4.75
N GLY A 17 3.57 -23.54 -5.35
CA GLY A 17 2.42 -24.22 -5.95
C GLY A 17 2.93 -25.04 -7.14
N ALA A 18 2.60 -26.33 -7.20
CA ALA A 18 2.99 -27.18 -8.32
C ALA A 18 2.37 -26.63 -9.62
N CYS A 19 3.21 -26.11 -10.53
CA CYS A 19 2.75 -25.70 -11.85
C CYS A 19 2.37 -26.96 -12.66
N ASP A 20 1.20 -26.92 -13.30
CA ASP A 20 0.75 -27.92 -14.27
C ASP A 20 1.87 -28.23 -15.29
N PRO A 21 2.25 -29.50 -15.50
CA PRO A 21 3.22 -29.90 -16.52
C PRO A 21 2.95 -29.32 -17.91
N SER A 22 1.68 -29.07 -18.27
CA SER A 22 1.28 -28.48 -19.56
C SER A 22 1.80 -27.04 -19.74
N GLU A 23 2.00 -26.32 -18.64
CA GLU A 23 2.47 -24.93 -18.59
C GLU A 23 4.00 -24.78 -18.56
N ARG A 24 4.74 -25.90 -18.44
CA ARG A 24 6.20 -25.93 -18.37
C ARG A 24 6.85 -25.71 -19.74
N ARG A 25 6.64 -24.53 -20.31
CA ARG A 25 7.23 -24.13 -21.60
C ARG A 25 8.09 -22.89 -21.43
N CYS A 26 9.05 -22.70 -22.32
CA CYS A 26 9.95 -21.55 -22.29
C CYS A 26 9.16 -20.24 -22.40
N SER A 27 8.01 -20.21 -23.07
CA SER A 27 7.13 -19.02 -23.10
C SER A 27 6.68 -18.56 -21.71
N ASN A 28 6.57 -19.49 -20.77
CA ASN A 28 6.19 -19.27 -19.38
C ASN A 28 7.39 -19.32 -18.42
N CYS A 29 8.62 -19.35 -18.93
CA CYS A 29 9.84 -19.43 -18.14
C CYS A 29 10.34 -18.04 -17.71
N LEU A 30 10.72 -17.91 -16.44
CA LEU A 30 11.30 -16.69 -15.86
C LEU A 30 12.53 -16.19 -16.63
N PHE A 31 13.30 -17.11 -17.23
CA PHE A 31 14.58 -16.81 -17.86
C PHE A 31 14.51 -16.63 -19.38
N ALA A 32 13.40 -17.00 -20.01
CA ALA A 32 13.24 -16.86 -21.46
C ALA A 32 12.70 -15.47 -21.78
N ILE A 33 13.45 -14.68 -22.53
CA ILE A 33 13.14 -13.31 -22.92
C ILE A 33 12.42 -13.37 -24.27
N PRO A 34 11.21 -12.80 -24.39
CA PRO A 34 10.49 -12.76 -25.66
C PRO A 34 11.26 -11.93 -26.70
N PRO A 35 11.04 -12.20 -28.00
CA PRO A 35 11.68 -11.45 -29.08
C PRO A 35 11.32 -9.96 -29.02
N SER A 36 12.25 -9.12 -29.48
CA SER A 36 12.07 -7.66 -29.53
C SER A 36 11.02 -7.25 -30.57
N LYS A 37 10.55 -6.00 -30.53
CA LYS A 37 9.57 -5.49 -31.50
C LYS A 37 10.06 -5.64 -32.94
N GLU A 38 11.34 -5.40 -33.19
CA GLU A 38 11.98 -5.52 -34.50
C GLU A 38 12.00 -6.98 -34.98
N GLN A 39 12.25 -7.92 -34.07
CA GLN A 39 12.18 -9.36 -34.38
C GLN A 39 10.74 -9.81 -34.71
N TRP A 40 9.73 -9.19 -34.10
CA TRP A 40 8.33 -9.42 -34.45
C TRP A 40 7.94 -8.86 -35.82
N VAL A 41 8.61 -7.79 -36.30
CA VAL A 41 8.42 -7.31 -37.68
C VAL A 41 8.91 -8.34 -38.69
N VAL A 42 10.05 -8.98 -38.41
CA VAL A 42 10.58 -10.07 -39.25
C VAL A 42 9.57 -11.23 -39.33
N TRP A 43 8.87 -11.56 -38.24
CA TRP A 43 7.78 -12.55 -38.26
C TRP A 43 6.63 -12.15 -39.20
N MET A 44 6.18 -10.90 -39.14
CA MET A 44 5.09 -10.42 -40.00
C MET A 44 5.43 -10.56 -41.49
N VAL A 45 6.71 -10.42 -41.84
CA VAL A 45 7.21 -10.55 -43.22
C VAL A 45 7.47 -12.01 -43.61
N THR A 46 8.09 -12.80 -42.72
CA THR A 46 8.60 -14.16 -43.04
C THR A 46 7.65 -15.29 -42.62
N ARG A 47 6.62 -14.99 -41.83
CA ARG A 47 5.72 -15.94 -41.16
C ARG A 47 6.42 -16.99 -40.28
N TRP A 48 7.71 -16.85 -39.97
CA TRP A 48 8.46 -17.75 -39.09
C TRP A 48 8.59 -17.17 -37.67
N PRO A 49 8.00 -17.79 -36.62
CA PRO A 49 8.00 -17.22 -35.27
C PRO A 49 9.44 -17.05 -34.75
N PRO A 50 9.86 -15.84 -34.36
CA PRO A 50 11.21 -15.60 -33.88
C PRO A 50 11.46 -16.38 -32.60
N PRO A 51 12.67 -16.96 -32.43
CA PRO A 51 13.02 -17.64 -31.19
C PRO A 51 13.04 -16.65 -30.03
N MET A 52 12.74 -17.15 -28.83
CA MET A 52 12.99 -16.42 -27.59
C MET A 52 14.45 -16.59 -27.20
N SER A 53 15.01 -15.69 -26.38
CA SER A 53 16.39 -15.83 -25.92
C SER A 53 16.46 -16.20 -24.43
N CYS A 54 17.28 -17.18 -24.06
CA CYS A 54 17.49 -17.63 -22.68
C CYS A 54 18.98 -17.55 -22.32
N PHE A 55 19.30 -16.95 -21.17
CA PHE A 55 20.68 -16.86 -20.64
C PHE A 55 20.96 -17.87 -19.52
N ASN A 56 19.95 -18.64 -19.13
CA ASN A 56 20.04 -19.61 -18.04
C ASN A 56 19.78 -21.05 -18.52
N HIS A 57 20.03 -21.32 -19.80
CA HIS A 57 19.83 -22.65 -20.37
C HIS A 57 20.90 -23.62 -19.81
N PRO A 58 20.57 -24.87 -19.44
CA PRO A 58 21.53 -25.82 -18.88
C PRO A 58 22.73 -26.10 -19.79
N ASP A 59 22.52 -26.14 -21.10
CA ASP A 59 23.58 -26.42 -22.08
C ASP A 59 24.45 -25.21 -22.40
N SER A 60 24.06 -24.00 -21.99
CA SER A 60 24.81 -22.76 -22.27
C SER A 60 24.62 -21.73 -21.14
N PRO A 61 25.12 -22.01 -19.92
CA PRO A 61 24.90 -21.13 -18.77
C PRO A 61 25.62 -19.78 -18.95
N GLY A 62 24.87 -18.67 -18.87
CA GLY A 62 25.41 -17.32 -18.99
C GLY A 62 25.51 -16.79 -20.42
N GLU A 63 25.37 -17.65 -21.43
CA GLU A 63 25.38 -17.29 -22.84
C GLU A 63 23.98 -17.14 -23.40
N ARG A 64 23.81 -16.27 -24.41
CA ARG A 64 22.53 -16.09 -25.10
C ARG A 64 22.25 -17.34 -25.95
N ARG A 65 21.19 -18.08 -25.63
CA ARG A 65 20.69 -19.19 -26.45
C ARG A 65 19.29 -18.93 -26.96
N ASP A 66 19.06 -19.22 -28.22
CA ASP A 66 17.72 -19.20 -28.80
C ASP A 66 16.94 -20.46 -28.41
N VAL A 67 15.72 -20.26 -27.91
CA VAL A 67 14.83 -21.31 -27.43
C VAL A 67 13.45 -21.15 -28.05
N ARG A 68 12.83 -22.28 -28.38
CA ARG A 68 11.45 -22.30 -28.90
C ARG A 68 10.46 -22.00 -27.78
N GLY A 69 9.40 -21.24 -28.09
CA GLY A 69 8.27 -20.95 -27.19
C GLY A 69 7.74 -22.19 -26.46
N THR A 70 7.57 -23.27 -27.23
CA THR A 70 7.00 -24.55 -26.81
C THR A 70 7.97 -25.49 -26.10
N GLY A 71 9.28 -25.22 -26.16
CA GLY A 71 10.32 -26.07 -25.55
C GLY A 71 10.37 -25.93 -24.03
N THR A 72 11.18 -26.76 -23.37
CA THR A 72 11.41 -26.69 -21.92
C THR A 72 12.79 -27.22 -21.56
N CYS A 73 13.30 -26.91 -20.37
CA CYS A 73 14.60 -27.41 -19.91
C CYS A 73 14.63 -27.60 -18.39
N ARG A 74 15.65 -28.29 -17.86
CA ARG A 74 15.80 -28.53 -16.40
C ARG A 74 15.94 -27.25 -15.55
N ASN A 75 16.40 -26.16 -16.15
CA ASN A 75 16.51 -24.85 -15.48
C ASN A 75 15.22 -24.03 -15.54
N TRP A 76 14.14 -24.58 -16.11
CA TRP A 76 12.86 -23.90 -16.16
C TRP A 76 12.38 -23.48 -14.77
N ARG A 77 11.90 -22.25 -14.67
CA ARG A 77 11.25 -21.71 -13.48
C ARG A 77 10.02 -20.94 -13.95
N PRO A 78 8.86 -21.10 -13.28
CA PRO A 78 7.67 -20.39 -13.69
C PRO A 78 7.91 -18.89 -13.61
N ARG A 79 7.45 -18.13 -14.61
CA ARG A 79 7.24 -16.69 -14.45
C ARG A 79 6.29 -16.50 -13.29
N ARG A 80 6.57 -15.52 -12.43
CA ARG A 80 5.64 -15.14 -11.37
C ARG A 80 4.32 -14.75 -12.02
N GLN A 81 3.30 -15.58 -11.85
CA GLN A 81 1.94 -15.23 -12.27
C GLN A 81 1.53 -14.00 -11.47
N VAL A 82 1.12 -12.95 -12.17
CA VAL A 82 0.54 -11.78 -11.54
C VAL A 82 -0.90 -12.15 -11.24
N SER A 83 -1.21 -12.42 -9.97
CA SER A 83 -2.61 -12.66 -9.57
C SER A 83 -3.45 -11.47 -10.04
N PRO A 84 -4.57 -11.70 -10.73
CA PRO A 84 -5.48 -10.63 -11.11
C PRO A 84 -5.95 -9.90 -9.85
N ARG A 85 -6.31 -8.63 -10.00
CA ARG A 85 -6.90 -7.91 -8.87
C ARG A 85 -8.27 -8.51 -8.62
N GLN A 86 -8.56 -8.78 -7.37
CA GLN A 86 -9.90 -9.19 -6.99
C GLN A 86 -10.87 -8.04 -7.30
N PRO A 87 -12.05 -8.35 -7.85
CA PRO A 87 -13.09 -7.34 -8.00
C PRO A 87 -13.45 -6.80 -6.61
N PRO A 88 -13.63 -5.48 -6.47
CA PRO A 88 -14.11 -4.94 -5.21
C PRO A 88 -15.55 -5.39 -4.95
N PRO A 89 -16.02 -5.34 -3.69
CA PRO A 89 -17.44 -5.53 -3.38
C PRO A 89 -18.31 -4.46 -4.07
N GLU A 90 -19.63 -4.66 -4.07
CA GLU A 90 -20.55 -3.62 -4.50
C GLU A 90 -20.50 -2.43 -3.53
N PRO A 91 -20.47 -1.18 -4.03
CA PRO A 91 -20.48 -0.01 -3.18
C PRO A 91 -21.82 0.12 -2.43
N PRO A 92 -21.81 0.70 -1.22
CA PRO A 92 -23.02 0.81 -0.40
C PRO A 92 -24.06 1.79 -0.98
N ASN A 93 -23.63 2.73 -1.83
CA ASN A 93 -24.47 3.74 -2.47
C ASN A 93 -23.78 4.27 -3.75
N ASP A 94 -24.45 5.19 -4.44
CA ASP A 94 -23.96 5.80 -5.69
C ASP A 94 -22.88 6.87 -5.49
N GLU A 95 -22.70 7.36 -4.26
CA GLU A 95 -21.69 8.37 -3.93
C GLU A 95 -20.30 7.76 -3.72
N ILE A 96 -20.22 6.44 -3.51
CA ILE A 96 -18.99 5.74 -3.18
C ILE A 96 -18.60 4.80 -4.32
N ARG A 97 -17.31 4.79 -4.64
CA ARG A 97 -16.73 3.83 -5.58
C ARG A 97 -15.49 3.16 -4.99
N TYR A 98 -15.20 1.96 -5.46
CA TYR A 98 -14.03 1.20 -5.07
C TYR A 98 -13.04 1.03 -6.21
N ILE A 99 -11.77 1.27 -5.93
CA ILE A 99 -10.66 1.05 -6.88
C ILE A 99 -9.85 -0.16 -6.40
N PRO A 100 -9.80 -1.26 -7.17
CA PRO A 100 -9.08 -2.46 -6.77
C PRO A 100 -7.56 -2.22 -6.78
N LEU A 101 -6.89 -2.70 -5.74
CA LEU A 101 -5.44 -2.62 -5.54
C LEU A 101 -4.80 -4.01 -5.56
N THR A 102 -3.47 -4.04 -5.46
CA THR A 102 -2.72 -5.29 -5.21
C THR A 102 -3.03 -5.83 -3.80
N ARG A 103 -2.82 -7.14 -3.58
CA ARG A 103 -2.98 -7.83 -2.27
C ARG A 103 -4.43 -7.91 -1.78
N GLY A 104 -5.40 -7.97 -2.69
CA GLY A 104 -6.82 -8.11 -2.34
C GLY A 104 -7.37 -6.92 -1.54
N LYS A 105 -6.78 -5.74 -1.71
CA LYS A 105 -7.25 -4.49 -1.08
C LYS A 105 -7.95 -3.64 -2.13
N PHE A 106 -8.77 -2.71 -1.66
CA PHE A 106 -9.42 -1.69 -2.48
C PHE A 106 -9.28 -0.33 -1.79
N ALA A 107 -9.22 0.73 -2.57
CA ALA A 107 -9.35 2.10 -2.09
C ALA A 107 -10.81 2.55 -2.23
N ILE A 108 -11.29 3.30 -1.25
CA ILE A 108 -12.61 3.95 -1.27
C ILE A 108 -12.41 5.38 -1.75
N VAL A 109 -13.22 5.83 -2.69
CA VAL A 109 -13.20 7.19 -3.25
C VAL A 109 -14.62 7.67 -3.48
N ASP A 110 -14.80 8.99 -3.55
CA ASP A 110 -16.07 9.56 -3.99
C ASP A 110 -16.31 9.26 -5.47
N ALA A 111 -17.57 9.07 -5.84
CA ALA A 111 -17.98 8.81 -7.21
C ALA A 111 -17.57 9.94 -8.16
N ALA A 112 -17.59 11.19 -7.68
CA ALA A 112 -17.15 12.36 -8.44
C ALA A 112 -15.66 12.31 -8.83
N ASP A 113 -14.82 11.69 -7.99
CA ASP A 113 -13.38 11.56 -8.26
C ASP A 113 -12.99 10.28 -8.99
N TYR A 114 -13.92 9.31 -9.08
CA TYR A 114 -13.63 7.97 -9.57
C TYR A 114 -13.02 7.95 -10.97
N GLU A 115 -13.65 8.58 -11.96
CA GLU A 115 -13.16 8.61 -13.35
C GLU A 115 -11.76 9.24 -13.47
N ARG A 116 -11.51 10.27 -12.66
CA ARG A 116 -10.22 10.96 -12.64
C ARG A 116 -9.13 10.10 -12.01
N ILE A 117 -9.42 9.39 -10.92
CA ILE A 117 -8.43 8.65 -10.16
C ILE A 117 -8.22 7.22 -10.72
N ASN A 118 -9.27 6.57 -11.22
CA ASN A 118 -9.26 5.19 -11.68
C ASN A 118 -8.51 4.98 -13.02
N ARG A 119 -8.24 6.05 -13.78
CA ARG A 119 -7.41 5.99 -15.00
C ARG A 119 -5.98 5.48 -14.75
N TYR A 120 -5.53 5.46 -13.49
CA TYR A 120 -4.18 5.05 -13.12
C TYR A 120 -4.13 3.68 -12.45
N ARG A 121 -2.99 2.99 -12.63
CA ARG A 121 -2.73 1.71 -11.97
C ARG A 121 -2.20 1.90 -10.54
N TRP A 122 -3.10 1.86 -9.56
CA TRP A 122 -2.75 1.98 -8.13
C TRP A 122 -2.28 0.67 -7.48
N THR A 123 -1.44 0.74 -6.47
CA THR A 123 -0.91 -0.41 -5.71
C THR A 123 -1.04 -0.17 -4.21
N ALA A 124 -1.31 -1.24 -3.45
CA ALA A 124 -1.35 -1.17 -2.00
C ALA A 124 0.08 -1.23 -1.45
N CYS A 125 0.56 -0.15 -0.85
CA CYS A 125 1.85 -0.04 -0.19
C CYS A 125 1.69 -0.35 1.30
N PRO A 126 2.42 -1.32 1.88
CA PRO A 126 2.30 -1.62 3.29
C PRO A 126 3.00 -0.54 4.12
N CYS A 127 2.46 -0.27 5.31
CA CYS A 127 3.04 0.61 6.31
C CYS A 127 3.59 -0.23 7.48
N ALA A 128 4.49 0.36 8.28
CA ALA A 128 5.15 -0.35 9.38
C ALA A 128 4.18 -0.82 10.48
N ASP A 129 3.04 -0.13 10.60
CA ASP A 129 1.94 -0.40 11.53
C ASP A 129 0.88 -1.36 10.95
N GLY A 130 1.15 -1.99 9.81
CA GLY A 130 0.29 -3.03 9.21
C GLY A 130 -0.83 -2.53 8.29
N GLY A 131 -1.09 -1.22 8.21
CA GLY A 131 -2.05 -0.70 7.24
C GLY A 131 -1.45 -0.44 5.86
N PHE A 132 -2.24 0.17 4.97
CA PHE A 132 -1.85 0.35 3.57
C PHE A 132 -2.19 1.74 3.04
N TYR A 133 -1.32 2.29 2.20
CA TYR A 133 -1.65 3.40 1.31
C TYR A 133 -1.88 2.92 -0.11
N ALA A 134 -2.79 3.57 -0.84
CA ALA A 134 -2.83 3.49 -2.29
C ALA A 134 -1.76 4.39 -2.90
N ARG A 135 -0.86 3.81 -3.70
CA ARG A 135 0.21 4.55 -4.40
C ARG A 135 0.37 4.14 -5.86
N ARG A 136 0.84 5.05 -6.69
CA ARG A 136 1.28 4.79 -8.06
C ARG A 136 2.74 5.21 -8.25
N SER A 137 3.45 4.49 -9.12
CA SER A 137 4.79 4.87 -9.55
C SER A 137 4.69 5.81 -10.74
N VAL A 138 5.44 6.90 -10.70
CA VAL A 138 5.57 7.86 -11.80
C VAL A 138 7.05 8.00 -12.15
N HIS A 139 7.38 8.56 -13.31
CA HIS A 139 8.77 8.86 -13.63
C HIS A 139 9.34 9.80 -12.56
N GLY A 140 10.46 9.42 -11.95
CA GLY A 140 11.11 10.22 -10.89
C GLY A 140 10.48 10.12 -9.50
N GLY A 141 9.44 9.31 -9.27
CA GLY A 141 8.86 9.24 -7.92
C GLY A 141 7.67 8.32 -7.68
N THR A 142 7.00 8.58 -6.57
CA THR A 142 5.78 7.89 -6.14
C THR A 142 4.74 8.94 -5.80
N VAL A 143 3.50 8.71 -6.23
CA VAL A 143 2.35 9.53 -5.88
C VAL A 143 1.41 8.71 -5.01
N LEU A 144 0.92 9.31 -3.92
CA LEU A 144 -0.09 8.75 -3.04
C LEU A 144 -1.48 9.22 -3.46
N MET A 145 -2.47 8.34 -3.39
CA MET A 145 -3.83 8.63 -3.88
C MET A 145 -4.46 9.82 -3.16
N HIS A 146 -4.46 9.81 -1.82
CA HIS A 146 -4.99 10.93 -1.02
C HIS A 146 -4.35 12.29 -1.37
N ARG A 147 -3.07 12.32 -1.79
CA ARG A 147 -2.39 13.57 -2.17
C ARG A 147 -2.85 14.08 -3.53
N GLU A 148 -3.09 13.16 -4.47
CA GLU A 148 -3.62 13.47 -5.81
C GLU A 148 -5.08 13.93 -5.75
N ILE A 149 -5.87 13.41 -4.80
CA ILE A 149 -7.25 13.84 -4.60
C ILE A 149 -7.28 15.26 -4.05
N MET A 150 -6.53 15.52 -2.98
CA MET A 150 -6.52 16.83 -2.31
C MET A 150 -5.66 17.91 -2.98
N ASN A 151 -4.94 17.58 -4.07
CA ASN A 151 -3.95 18.47 -4.69
C ASN A 151 -3.01 19.12 -3.66
N ALA A 152 -2.51 18.32 -2.72
CA ALA A 152 -1.88 18.82 -1.51
C ALA A 152 -0.60 19.63 -1.79
N PRO A 153 -0.47 20.86 -1.26
CA PRO A 153 0.72 21.69 -1.43
C PRO A 153 2.01 21.00 -0.98
N LYS A 154 3.14 21.43 -1.55
CA LYS A 154 4.46 20.95 -1.14
C LYS A 154 4.72 21.36 0.31
N GLY A 155 5.22 20.43 1.12
CA GLY A 155 5.48 20.65 2.55
C GLY A 155 4.29 20.32 3.46
N MET A 156 3.07 20.24 2.93
CA MET A 156 1.89 19.81 3.67
C MET A 156 1.69 18.29 3.57
N VAL A 157 0.99 17.73 4.53
CA VAL A 157 0.56 16.32 4.60
C VAL A 157 -0.95 16.27 4.37
N VAL A 158 -1.47 15.13 3.92
CA VAL A 158 -2.92 14.87 3.94
C VAL A 158 -3.16 13.79 4.98
N ASP A 159 -3.95 14.12 5.98
CA ASP A 159 -4.35 13.23 7.06
C ASP A 159 -5.67 12.53 6.71
N HIS A 160 -5.82 11.31 7.20
CA HIS A 160 -7.04 10.52 7.13
C HIS A 160 -7.75 10.62 8.47
N ILE A 161 -8.90 11.31 8.51
CA ILE A 161 -9.60 11.64 9.76
C ILE A 161 -9.90 10.37 10.57
N ASP A 162 -10.43 9.32 9.94
CA ASP A 162 -10.73 8.01 10.56
C ASP A 162 -9.50 7.08 10.72
N CYS A 163 -8.31 7.57 10.35
CA CYS A 163 -7.06 6.82 10.27
C CYS A 163 -7.08 5.59 9.34
N ASN A 164 -8.10 5.43 8.48
CA ASN A 164 -8.17 4.43 7.43
C ASN A 164 -7.57 4.98 6.13
N ARG A 165 -6.30 4.68 5.92
CA ARG A 165 -5.50 5.16 4.78
C ARG A 165 -5.96 4.69 3.39
N LEU A 166 -6.91 3.76 3.34
CA LEU A 166 -7.55 3.32 2.09
C LEU A 166 -8.90 4.01 1.84
N ASP A 167 -9.47 4.70 2.82
CA ASP A 167 -10.61 5.59 2.61
C ASP A 167 -10.14 6.96 2.17
N ASN A 168 -10.14 7.19 0.85
CA ASN A 168 -9.65 8.42 0.23
C ASN A 168 -10.80 9.33 -0.21
N ARG A 169 -12.00 9.19 0.39
CA ARG A 169 -13.11 10.14 0.19
C ARG A 169 -12.73 11.51 0.73
N GLN A 170 -13.12 12.59 0.05
CA GLN A 170 -12.82 13.97 0.43
C GLN A 170 -13.28 14.28 1.86
N ALA A 171 -14.44 13.78 2.27
CA ALA A 171 -14.96 13.94 3.63
C ALA A 171 -14.07 13.30 4.72
N ASN A 172 -13.18 12.38 4.37
CA ASN A 172 -12.23 11.73 5.27
C ASN A 172 -10.80 12.28 5.15
N LEU A 173 -10.55 13.22 4.23
CA LEU A 173 -9.23 13.77 3.96
C LEU A 173 -9.13 15.23 4.39
N ARG A 174 -7.98 15.60 4.96
CA ARG A 174 -7.68 17.00 5.27
C ARG A 174 -6.21 17.33 5.10
N VAL A 175 -5.93 18.52 4.57
CA VAL A 175 -4.56 19.02 4.43
C VAL A 175 -4.09 19.57 5.78
N CYS A 176 -2.94 19.12 6.26
CA CYS A 176 -2.44 19.48 7.57
C CYS A 176 -0.91 19.57 7.60
N THR A 177 -0.39 20.10 8.70
CA THR A 177 1.04 20.07 9.01
C THR A 177 1.47 18.69 9.53
N PRO A 178 2.76 18.33 9.44
CA PRO A 178 3.27 17.09 10.03
C PRO A 178 2.98 16.95 11.53
N GLN A 179 2.98 18.07 12.27
CA GLN A 179 2.67 18.08 13.70
C GLN A 179 1.21 17.74 13.97
N GLN A 180 0.28 18.35 13.23
CA GLN A 180 -1.16 18.04 13.30
C GLN A 180 -1.43 16.58 12.94
N ASN A 181 -0.79 16.05 11.89
CA ASN A 181 -0.91 14.64 11.52
C ASN A 181 -0.45 13.68 12.64
N GLU A 182 0.56 14.05 13.43
CA GLU A 182 0.99 13.24 14.59
C GLU A 182 -0.03 13.26 15.74
N PHE A 183 -0.85 14.31 15.87
CA PHE A 183 -1.94 14.35 16.86
C PHE A 183 -2.99 13.27 16.58
N ASN A 184 -3.27 12.98 15.30
CA ASN A 184 -4.22 11.95 14.88
C ASN A 184 -3.67 10.52 14.89
N LYS A 185 -2.45 10.31 15.40
CA LYS A 185 -1.83 8.98 15.39
C LYS A 185 -2.55 7.99 16.31
N ARG A 186 -2.85 6.79 15.81
CA ARG A 186 -3.42 5.70 16.61
C ARG A 186 -2.54 5.35 17.83
N PRO A 187 -3.13 4.92 18.97
CA PRO A 187 -2.37 4.42 20.09
C PRO A 187 -1.52 3.22 19.67
N ARG A 188 -0.35 3.09 20.27
CA ARG A 188 0.44 1.85 20.15
C ARG A 188 -0.20 0.78 21.02
N SER A 189 -0.07 -0.48 20.62
CA SER A 189 -0.42 -1.62 21.46
C SER A 189 0.23 -1.48 22.83
N GLY A 190 -0.54 -1.60 23.89
CA GLY A 190 -0.08 -1.38 25.26
C GLY A 190 -1.04 -1.96 26.28
N ARG A 191 -0.83 -1.60 27.54
CA ARG A 191 -1.64 -2.09 28.68
C ARG A 191 -3.04 -1.48 28.76
N SER A 192 -3.26 -0.32 28.12
CA SER A 192 -4.60 0.27 27.96
C SER A 192 -5.05 0.16 26.52
N ARG A 193 -6.36 0.00 26.33
CA ARG A 193 -7.04 0.12 25.04
C ARG A 193 -7.16 1.59 24.58
N PHE A 194 -7.01 2.54 25.49
CA PHE A 194 -7.19 3.97 25.23
C PHE A 194 -5.88 4.72 25.07
N LYS A 195 -5.84 5.67 24.14
CA LYS A 195 -4.70 6.55 23.90
C LYS A 195 -4.51 7.50 25.09
N GLY A 196 -3.28 7.56 25.62
CA GLY A 196 -2.93 8.48 26.70
C GLY A 196 -3.42 8.04 28.08
N VAL A 197 -3.89 6.80 28.21
CA VAL A 197 -4.29 6.19 29.48
C VAL A 197 -3.32 5.08 29.85
N TYR A 198 -2.89 5.06 31.10
CA TYR A 198 -1.88 4.13 31.59
C TYR A 198 -2.29 3.57 32.96
N PRO A 199 -2.03 2.28 33.25
CA PRO A 199 -2.25 1.75 34.59
C PRO A 199 -1.31 2.42 35.59
N HIS A 200 -1.86 2.81 36.74
CA HIS A 200 -1.14 3.46 37.83
C HIS A 200 -1.58 2.84 39.16
N ARG A 201 -0.79 1.87 39.65
CA ARG A 201 -1.15 1.00 40.79
C ARG A 201 -2.45 0.24 40.51
N ASP A 202 -3.47 0.44 41.33
CA ASP A 202 -4.84 -0.07 41.24
C ASP A 202 -5.78 0.85 40.45
N LYS A 203 -5.26 1.95 39.90
CA LYS A 203 -6.03 3.01 39.22
C LYS A 203 -5.51 3.27 37.80
N TRP A 204 -6.08 4.27 37.14
CA TRP A 204 -5.76 4.68 35.77
C TRP A 204 -5.32 6.13 35.71
N GLN A 205 -4.17 6.41 35.11
CA GLN A 205 -3.67 7.76 34.90
C GLN A 205 -3.89 8.22 33.46
N ALA A 206 -4.42 9.43 33.29
CA ALA A 206 -4.55 10.09 32.00
C ALA A 206 -3.45 11.15 31.81
N ALA A 207 -2.80 11.15 30.65
CA ALA A 207 -1.83 12.17 30.29
C ALA A 207 -1.80 12.44 28.78
N ILE A 208 -1.49 13.69 28.41
CA ILE A 208 -1.33 14.11 27.02
C ILE A 208 -0.07 14.94 26.85
N LYS A 209 0.67 14.71 25.77
CA LYS A 209 1.83 15.52 25.39
C LYS A 209 1.44 16.52 24.31
N HIS A 210 1.75 17.80 24.52
CA HIS A 210 1.53 18.86 23.54
C HIS A 210 2.70 19.85 23.60
N ASN A 211 3.29 20.20 22.46
CA ASN A 211 4.45 21.11 22.34
C ASN A 211 5.59 20.81 23.33
N GLY A 212 5.94 19.52 23.46
CA GLY A 212 7.02 19.08 24.33
C GLY A 212 6.66 18.95 25.82
N LYS A 213 5.52 19.50 26.25
CA LYS A 213 5.05 19.44 27.64
C LYS A 213 4.06 18.30 27.84
N THR A 214 4.15 17.62 28.98
CA THR A 214 3.20 16.58 29.39
C THR A 214 2.21 17.19 30.36
N HIS A 215 0.92 17.10 30.04
CA HIS A 215 -0.19 17.48 30.91
C HIS A 215 -0.72 16.21 31.58
N HIS A 216 -0.59 16.13 32.90
CA HIS A 216 -1.20 15.07 33.72
C HIS A 216 -2.63 15.50 34.05
N LEU A 217 -3.60 14.67 33.66
CA LEU A 217 -5.03 15.04 33.69
C LEU A 217 -5.77 14.47 34.91
N GLY A 218 -5.08 13.63 35.69
CA GLY A 218 -5.60 13.02 36.90
C GLY A 218 -5.32 11.52 36.97
N ILE A 219 -5.76 10.95 38.08
CA ILE A 219 -5.82 9.52 38.36
C ILE A 219 -7.28 9.19 38.62
N PHE A 220 -7.78 8.14 37.99
CA PHE A 220 -9.19 7.75 37.95
C PHE A 220 -9.31 6.27 38.33
N ASP A 221 -10.44 5.88 38.91
CA ASP A 221 -10.71 4.48 39.24
C ASP A 221 -11.01 3.64 37.98
N ASP A 222 -11.48 4.29 36.92
CA ASP A 222 -11.94 3.66 35.68
C ASP A 222 -11.16 4.16 34.45
N ASP A 223 -10.92 3.25 33.50
CA ASP A 223 -10.11 3.54 32.29
C ASP A 223 -10.87 4.39 31.26
N VAL A 224 -12.20 4.28 31.21
CA VAL A 224 -13.09 5.06 30.36
C VAL A 224 -13.12 6.52 30.84
N GLU A 225 -13.28 6.78 32.14
CA GLU A 225 -13.27 8.14 32.67
C GLU A 225 -11.92 8.85 32.44
N ALA A 226 -10.81 8.12 32.63
CA ALA A 226 -9.48 8.61 32.27
C ALA A 226 -9.37 8.97 30.79
N ALA A 227 -9.92 8.13 29.91
CA ALA A 227 -9.91 8.35 28.45
C ALA A 227 -10.79 9.55 28.04
N LYS A 228 -11.96 9.74 28.65
CA LYS A 228 -12.83 10.90 28.43
C LYS A 228 -12.17 12.20 28.88
N ALA A 229 -11.52 12.20 30.05
CA ALA A 229 -10.74 13.34 30.52
C ALA A 229 -9.61 13.70 29.55
N ARG A 230 -8.94 12.67 28.99
CA ARG A 230 -7.93 12.84 27.96
C ARG A 230 -8.49 13.41 26.67
N ASP A 231 -9.66 12.95 26.23
CA ASP A 231 -10.27 13.41 24.98
C ASP A 231 -10.70 14.87 25.04
N ARG A 232 -11.33 15.30 26.15
CA ARG A 232 -11.63 16.72 26.39
C ARG A 232 -10.37 17.59 26.27
N LYS A 233 -9.27 17.19 26.93
CA LYS A 233 -8.01 17.94 26.85
C LYS A 233 -7.37 17.86 25.45
N ALA A 234 -7.47 16.73 24.77
CA ALA A 234 -6.94 16.57 23.43
C ALA A 234 -7.65 17.49 22.44
N PHE A 235 -8.97 17.56 22.51
CA PHE A 235 -9.75 18.48 21.70
C PHE A 235 -9.43 19.94 22.01
N GLU A 236 -9.32 20.31 23.28
CA GLU A 236 -8.92 21.67 23.69
C GLU A 236 -7.54 22.07 23.13
N LEU A 237 -6.56 21.16 23.13
CA LEU A 237 -5.18 21.47 22.73
C LEU A 237 -4.89 21.28 21.23
N GLN A 238 -5.59 20.36 20.58
CA GLN A 238 -5.27 19.88 19.22
C GLN A 238 -6.43 20.09 18.24
N GLY A 239 -7.60 20.51 18.72
CA GLY A 239 -8.80 20.75 17.93
C GLY A 239 -9.25 19.51 17.17
N GLU A 240 -9.71 19.74 15.95
CA GLU A 240 -10.14 18.69 15.02
C GLU A 240 -9.05 17.63 14.74
N PHE A 241 -7.76 17.95 14.91
CA PHE A 241 -6.65 17.03 14.63
C PHE A 241 -6.40 16.02 15.75
N ALA A 242 -7.11 16.15 16.88
CA ALA A 242 -7.02 15.22 17.97
C ALA A 242 -7.52 13.82 17.55
N TYR A 243 -6.70 12.79 17.72
CA TYR A 243 -7.24 11.44 17.84
C TYR A 243 -8.06 11.38 19.13
N LEU A 244 -9.33 10.98 19.06
CA LEU A 244 -10.21 10.82 20.22
C LEU A 244 -10.48 9.32 20.46
N ASN A 245 -10.56 8.90 21.72
CA ASN A 245 -10.99 7.56 22.11
C ASN A 245 -12.51 7.40 21.94
N PHE A 246 -13.28 8.45 22.22
CA PHE A 246 -14.74 8.54 22.08
C PHE A 246 -15.11 9.73 21.19
N PRO A 247 -14.92 9.61 19.86
CA PRO A 247 -15.16 10.72 18.94
C PRO A 247 -16.64 11.18 18.92
N ASP A 248 -17.58 10.30 19.23
CA ASP A 248 -19.02 10.59 19.22
C ASP A 248 -19.52 11.32 20.48
N GLU A 249 -18.69 11.39 21.53
CA GLU A 249 -19.03 12.08 22.79
C GLU A 249 -18.54 13.54 22.84
N ILE A 250 -17.81 13.99 21.81
CA ILE A 250 -17.32 15.37 21.70
C ILE A 250 -18.07 16.05 20.55
N ASP A 251 -18.82 17.09 20.87
CA ASP A 251 -19.46 17.94 19.87
C ASP A 251 -18.38 18.71 19.09
N ARG A 252 -18.39 18.59 17.75
CA ARG A 252 -17.33 19.06 16.86
C ARG A 252 -17.73 20.30 16.09
#